data_AF-A0A2M7P889-F1
#
_entry.id   AF-A0A2M7P889-F1
#
_cell.length_a   1.000
_cell.length_b   1.000
_cell.length_c   1.000
_cell.angle_alpha   90.00
_cell.angle_beta   90.00
_cell.angle_gamma   90.00
#
_symmetry.space_group_name_H-M   'P 1'
#
loop_
_entity.id
_entity.type
_entity.pdbx_description
1 polymer ?
#
loop_
_entity_poly.entity_id
_entity_poly.type
_entity_poly.pdbx_seq_one_letter_code
_entity_poly.pdbx_strand_id
1 'polypeptide(L)'
;SVLKAAARQLQISMDSNENGVVVDPDPKPPNTETNEIVAFGFGSGIDVQPADGIADDGAANLGRNTGGGFQPIAENIHAVGFAYAFDANGNGSLDFNDLNNNHVQDPGETTIWAVDTNDDGEWDDLDNNGDGFINTDDLLALAAGAPPPPVQAMAGSHTGIAMHPGDVRAVRIWLLARASLPDWHYTNTGTYVLGQQVVTVNDHFRRQLLETVVDCRNMGLVRQ
;
A
#
# COMPACT_ATOMS: atom_id res chain seq x y z
N SER A 1 10.57 -15.92 0.92
CA SER A 1 10.51 -14.52 1.38
C SER A 1 9.07 -14.19 1.66
N VAL A 2 8.76 -13.62 2.82
CA VAL A 2 7.40 -13.21 3.18
C VAL A 2 7.28 -11.70 3.05
N LEU A 3 6.11 -11.23 2.65
CA LEU A 3 5.74 -9.83 2.62
C LEU A 3 4.79 -9.54 3.79
N LYS A 4 5.01 -8.45 4.52
CA LYS A 4 3.93 -7.86 5.32
C LYS A 4 3.32 -6.74 4.50
N ALA A 5 2.10 -6.97 4.07
CA ALA A 5 1.33 -5.98 3.36
C ALA A 5 0.64 -5.06 4.36
N ALA A 6 0.91 -3.77 4.24
CA ALA A 6 0.15 -2.72 4.89
C ALA A 6 -0.01 -1.57 3.91
N ALA A 7 -1.07 -0.78 4.05
CA ALA A 7 -1.33 0.37 3.19
C ALA A 7 -0.26 1.49 3.33
N ARG A 8 0.47 1.53 4.45
CA ARG A 8 1.42 2.59 4.82
C ARG A 8 2.90 2.19 4.83
N GLN A 9 3.18 0.89 4.80
CA GLN A 9 4.54 0.38 4.94
C GLN A 9 4.69 -0.90 4.12
N LEU A 10 5.80 -0.99 3.39
CA LEU A 10 6.20 -2.22 2.72
C LEU A 10 7.29 -2.91 3.55
N GLN A 11 7.05 -4.14 3.98
CA GLN A 11 8.04 -4.93 4.71
C GLN A 11 8.27 -6.27 4.02
N ILE A 12 9.54 -6.59 3.79
CA ILE A 12 10.00 -7.81 3.13
C ILE A 12 10.91 -8.55 4.09
N SER A 13 10.70 -9.86 4.27
CA SER A 13 11.62 -10.76 4.96
C SER A 13 11.97 -11.97 4.09
N MET A 14 13.09 -12.63 4.38
CA MET A 14 13.25 -14.00 3.93
C MET A 14 12.39 -14.94 4.81
N ASP A 15 11.87 -16.00 4.19
CA ASP A 15 10.97 -16.97 4.83
C ASP A 15 11.76 -18.26 4.99
N SER A 16 12.62 -18.30 6.01
CA SER A 16 13.57 -19.41 6.18
C SER A 16 12.90 -20.67 6.73
N ASN A 17 11.71 -20.56 7.32
CA ASN A 17 10.94 -21.68 7.87
C ASN A 17 9.69 -22.03 7.03
N GLU A 18 9.45 -21.34 5.92
CA GLU A 18 8.36 -21.57 4.95
C GLU A 18 6.95 -21.53 5.57
N ASN A 19 6.81 -20.82 6.70
CA ASN A 19 5.53 -20.76 7.41
C ASN A 19 4.62 -19.62 6.95
N GLY A 20 5.13 -18.76 6.04
CA GLY A 20 4.33 -17.67 5.49
C GLY A 20 4.10 -16.48 6.43
N VAL A 21 4.78 -16.44 7.57
CA VAL A 21 4.61 -15.42 8.61
C VAL A 21 5.85 -14.52 8.68
N VAL A 22 5.63 -13.20 8.73
CA VAL A 22 6.70 -12.18 8.83
C VAL A 22 7.24 -12.05 10.28
N VAL A 23 7.23 -13.13 11.04
CA VAL A 23 7.63 -13.14 12.45
C VAL A 23 8.42 -14.42 12.71
N ASP A 24 9.56 -14.29 13.40
CA ASP A 24 10.37 -15.40 13.89
C ASP A 24 9.58 -16.16 14.98
N PRO A 25 9.20 -17.41 14.72
CA PRO A 25 9.55 -18.47 15.65
C PRO A 25 10.09 -19.68 14.87
N ASP A 26 11.25 -19.55 14.23
CA ASP A 26 12.07 -20.73 13.98
C ASP A 26 12.75 -21.11 15.31
N PRO A 27 12.47 -22.29 15.89
CA PRO A 27 13.12 -22.77 17.11
C PRO A 27 14.60 -23.12 16.94
N LYS A 28 15.30 -22.59 15.92
CA LYS A 28 16.67 -22.95 15.57
C LYS A 28 17.68 -21.90 16.05
N PRO A 29 18.30 -22.08 17.24
CA PRO A 29 19.40 -21.22 17.66
C PRO A 29 20.63 -21.36 16.74
N PRO A 30 21.38 -20.27 16.46
CA PRO A 30 21.30 -18.95 17.08
C PRO A 30 20.51 -17.95 16.19
N ASN A 31 19.25 -17.72 16.53
CA ASN A 31 18.29 -16.88 15.80
C ASN A 31 18.37 -15.39 16.19
N THR A 32 19.51 -14.76 15.95
CA THR A 32 19.70 -13.31 16.19
C THR A 32 19.73 -12.47 14.91
N GLU A 33 19.23 -12.98 13.79
CA GLU A 33 19.27 -12.28 12.50
C GLU A 33 18.14 -11.23 12.40
N THR A 34 18.19 -10.19 13.24
CA THR A 34 17.36 -8.97 13.10
C THR A 34 17.56 -8.24 11.76
N ASN A 35 18.50 -8.72 10.94
CA ASN A 35 18.89 -8.18 9.65
C ASN A 35 18.11 -8.78 8.47
N GLU A 36 17.18 -9.71 8.71
CA GLU A 36 16.41 -10.37 7.65
C GLU A 36 15.17 -9.56 7.22
N ILE A 37 14.77 -8.57 8.02
CA ILE A 37 13.62 -7.70 7.73
C ILE A 37 14.11 -6.39 7.10
N VAL A 38 13.60 -6.09 5.91
CA VAL A 38 13.76 -4.79 5.24
C VAL A 38 12.41 -4.10 5.19
N ALA A 39 12.30 -2.93 5.81
CA ALA A 39 11.08 -2.13 5.80
C ALA A 39 11.29 -0.78 5.12
N PHE A 40 10.28 -0.35 4.35
CA PHE A 40 10.22 0.94 3.67
C PHE A 40 8.99 1.72 4.14
N GLY A 41 9.19 2.97 4.55
CA GLY A 41 8.14 3.81 5.10
C GLY A 41 8.69 5.01 5.85
N PHE A 42 7.84 5.68 6.62
CA PHE A 42 8.25 6.77 7.49
C PHE A 42 8.93 6.29 8.77
N GLY A 43 9.79 7.15 9.32
CA GLY A 43 10.46 6.91 10.59
C GLY A 43 9.49 6.85 11.77
N SER A 44 9.93 6.27 12.89
CA SER A 44 9.15 6.29 14.14
C SER A 44 8.85 7.73 14.56
N GLY A 45 7.59 8.03 14.88
CA GLY A 45 7.19 9.37 15.34
C GLY A 45 6.76 10.33 14.23
N ILE A 46 6.77 9.91 12.96
CA ILE A 46 6.46 10.75 11.81
C ILE A 46 5.01 10.59 11.30
N ASP A 47 4.48 9.38 11.45
CA ASP A 47 3.14 8.96 10.99
C ASP A 47 2.56 8.13 12.15
N VAL A 48 2.04 8.82 13.16
CA VAL A 48 1.76 8.21 14.48
C VAL A 48 0.28 7.98 14.71
N GLN A 49 -0.57 8.99 14.50
CA GLN A 49 -2.01 8.89 14.73
C GLN A 49 -2.81 9.91 13.86
N PRO A 50 -3.61 9.42 12.90
CA PRO A 50 -3.64 8.03 12.44
C PRO A 50 -2.29 7.65 11.81
N ALA A 51 -1.85 6.40 11.98
CA ALA A 51 -0.72 5.90 11.22
C ALA A 51 -1.25 5.47 9.83
N ASP A 52 -1.36 6.40 8.91
CA ASP A 52 -2.12 6.22 7.65
C ASP A 52 -1.24 6.33 6.39
N GLY A 53 0.08 6.47 6.57
CA GLY A 53 1.02 6.68 5.47
C GLY A 53 1.13 8.15 5.07
N ILE A 54 0.65 9.09 5.88
CA ILE A 54 0.80 10.53 5.69
C ILE A 54 1.71 11.08 6.80
N ALA A 55 2.64 11.96 6.44
CA ALA A 55 3.50 12.60 7.43
C ALA A 55 2.69 13.63 8.26
N ASP A 56 2.75 13.50 9.59
CA ASP A 56 2.00 14.32 10.55
C ASP A 56 2.35 15.83 10.43
N ASP A 57 3.64 16.14 10.23
CA ASP A 57 4.15 17.51 9.98
C ASP A 57 4.14 17.90 8.48
N GLY A 58 3.32 17.19 7.71
CA GLY A 58 3.02 17.41 6.31
C GLY A 58 4.13 17.02 5.32
N ALA A 59 5.37 16.78 5.71
CA ALA A 59 6.31 16.03 4.90
C ALA A 59 7.48 15.55 5.75
N ALA A 60 8.03 14.40 5.38
CA ALA A 60 9.16 13.81 6.06
C ALA A 60 10.05 13.03 5.09
N ASN A 61 11.13 12.47 5.62
CA ASN A 61 12.00 11.59 4.85
C ASN A 61 11.38 10.19 4.80
N LEU A 62 11.27 9.64 3.59
CA LEU A 62 11.01 8.23 3.39
C LEU A 62 12.31 7.47 3.63
N GLY A 63 12.26 6.39 4.39
CA GLY A 63 13.45 5.64 4.77
C GLY A 63 13.38 4.15 4.48
N ARG A 64 14.54 3.51 4.55
CA ARG A 64 14.72 2.06 4.61
C ARG A 64 15.29 1.66 5.97
N ASN A 65 14.69 0.67 6.62
CA ASN A 65 15.18 0.09 7.87
C ASN A 65 15.61 -1.38 7.65
N THR A 66 16.81 -1.73 8.10
CA THR A 66 17.38 -3.08 8.05
C THR A 66 17.87 -3.56 9.43
N GLY A 67 17.26 -3.05 10.51
CA GLY A 67 17.60 -3.38 11.91
C GLY A 67 18.26 -2.25 12.71
N GLY A 68 18.70 -1.17 12.05
CA GLY A 68 19.36 0.00 12.68
C GLY A 68 18.51 1.27 12.77
N GLY A 69 17.22 1.19 12.38
CA GLY A 69 16.34 2.35 12.21
C GLY A 69 16.26 2.82 10.76
N PHE A 70 15.30 3.71 10.48
CA PHE A 70 15.05 4.21 9.13
C PHE A 70 16.17 5.15 8.65
N GLN A 71 16.88 4.73 7.62
CA GLN A 71 17.85 5.54 6.90
C GLN A 71 17.13 6.25 5.73
N PRO A 72 17.21 7.58 5.60
CA PRO A 72 16.57 8.32 4.51
C PRO A 72 17.01 7.84 3.13
N ILE A 73 16.04 7.65 2.24
CA ILE A 73 16.25 7.32 0.81
C ILE A 73 15.59 8.34 -0.12
N ALA A 74 14.61 9.09 0.39
CA ALA A 74 14.00 10.23 -0.28
C ALA A 74 13.58 11.28 0.76
N GLU A 75 13.56 12.55 0.36
CA GLU A 75 13.21 13.68 1.22
C GLU A 75 11.89 14.31 0.78
N ASN A 76 11.25 15.03 1.71
CA ASN A 76 10.04 15.79 1.48
C ASN A 76 8.87 14.97 0.89
N ILE A 77 8.69 13.75 1.40
CA ILE A 77 7.54 12.91 1.07
C ILE A 77 6.39 13.28 2.01
N HIS A 78 5.27 13.70 1.43
CA HIS A 78 4.02 14.02 2.13
C HIS A 78 3.28 12.75 2.52
N ALA A 79 3.17 11.80 1.59
CA ALA A 79 2.45 10.56 1.80
C ALA A 79 3.00 9.41 0.94
N VAL A 80 2.78 8.19 1.42
CA VAL A 80 3.04 6.92 0.74
C VAL A 80 1.79 6.05 0.81
N GLY A 81 1.50 5.35 -0.29
CA GLY A 81 0.42 4.36 -0.34
C GLY A 81 0.89 3.08 -1.02
N PHE A 82 0.32 1.95 -0.61
CA PHE A 82 0.57 0.64 -1.19
C PHE A 82 -0.74 -0.09 -1.48
N ALA A 83 -0.75 -0.90 -2.52
CA ALA A 83 -1.78 -1.90 -2.81
C ALA A 83 -1.12 -3.12 -3.46
N TYR A 84 -1.74 -4.29 -3.31
CA TYR A 84 -1.11 -5.56 -3.69
C TYR A 84 -2.02 -6.35 -4.62
N ALA A 85 -1.41 -6.94 -5.65
CA ALA A 85 -2.06 -7.91 -6.51
C ALA A 85 -1.44 -9.29 -6.28
N PHE A 86 -2.26 -10.33 -6.33
CA PHE A 86 -1.95 -11.68 -5.87
C PHE A 86 -2.48 -12.74 -6.84
N ASP A 87 -2.01 -13.97 -6.65
CA ASP A 87 -2.41 -15.20 -7.36
C ASP A 87 -2.82 -16.22 -6.29
N ALA A 88 -4.00 -16.07 -5.69
CA ALA A 88 -4.45 -16.88 -4.56
C ALA A 88 -4.91 -18.28 -5.00
N ASN A 89 -5.34 -18.44 -6.25
CA ASN A 89 -5.72 -19.75 -6.80
C ASN A 89 -4.53 -20.55 -7.37
N GLY A 90 -3.33 -19.94 -7.43
CA GLY A 90 -2.09 -20.57 -7.87
C GLY A 90 -2.06 -20.94 -9.36
N ASN A 91 -2.85 -20.25 -10.19
CA ASN A 91 -2.92 -20.52 -11.63
C ASN A 91 -1.81 -19.81 -12.44
N GLY A 92 -0.97 -19.00 -11.78
CA GLY A 92 0.12 -18.25 -12.39
C GLY A 92 -0.28 -16.91 -12.99
N SER A 93 -1.53 -16.48 -12.81
CA SER A 93 -2.07 -15.18 -13.23
C SER A 93 -2.55 -14.40 -12.01
N LEU A 94 -2.58 -13.07 -12.11
CA LEU A 94 -3.16 -12.24 -11.05
C LEU A 94 -4.67 -12.44 -11.00
N ASP A 95 -5.22 -12.49 -9.79
CA ASP A 95 -6.65 -12.49 -9.58
C ASP A 95 -7.28 -11.16 -10.03
N PHE A 96 -8.52 -11.23 -10.51
CA PHE A 96 -9.24 -10.14 -11.17
C PHE A 96 -10.70 -10.11 -10.73
N ASN A 97 -11.35 -8.97 -10.92
CA ASN A 97 -12.77 -8.78 -10.67
C ASN A 97 -13.60 -9.52 -11.72
N ASP A 98 -14.03 -10.74 -11.39
CA ASP A 98 -14.88 -11.58 -12.25
C ASP A 98 -16.34 -11.10 -12.15
N LEU A 99 -16.74 -10.23 -13.08
CA LEU A 99 -18.03 -9.54 -13.06
C LEU A 99 -19.19 -10.45 -13.48
N ASN A 100 -18.90 -11.55 -14.16
CA ASN A 100 -19.91 -12.48 -14.67
C ASN A 100 -19.80 -13.90 -14.09
N ASN A 101 -18.84 -14.12 -13.18
CA ASN A 101 -18.58 -15.35 -12.46
C ASN A 101 -18.29 -16.55 -13.37
N ASN A 102 -17.56 -16.32 -14.48
CA ASN A 102 -17.16 -17.36 -15.43
C ASN A 102 -15.73 -17.89 -15.22
N HIS A 103 -14.98 -17.30 -14.29
CA HIS A 103 -13.57 -17.58 -13.98
C HIS A 103 -12.60 -17.37 -15.16
N VAL A 104 -12.92 -16.46 -16.07
CA VAL A 104 -12.12 -16.11 -17.24
C VAL A 104 -12.06 -14.60 -17.36
N GLN A 105 -10.84 -14.03 -17.36
CA GLN A 105 -10.69 -12.59 -17.44
C GLN A 105 -11.20 -12.06 -18.80
N ASP A 106 -12.29 -11.32 -18.75
CA ASP A 106 -12.95 -10.70 -19.91
C ASP A 106 -12.54 -9.22 -20.09
N PRO A 107 -12.73 -8.63 -21.29
CA PRO A 107 -12.51 -7.19 -21.47
C PRO A 107 -13.39 -6.36 -20.54
N GLY A 108 -12.76 -5.56 -19.68
CA GLY A 108 -13.43 -4.76 -18.65
C GLY A 108 -13.28 -5.34 -17.24
N GLU A 109 -12.76 -6.57 -17.10
CA GLU A 109 -12.40 -7.15 -15.81
C GLU A 109 -10.95 -6.81 -15.47
N THR A 110 -10.77 -6.23 -14.29
CA THR A 110 -9.53 -5.57 -13.89
C THR A 110 -8.84 -6.34 -12.78
N THR A 111 -7.51 -6.26 -12.75
CA THR A 111 -6.72 -6.88 -11.67
C THR A 111 -7.12 -6.29 -10.33
N ILE A 112 -7.32 -7.16 -9.34
CA ILE A 112 -7.63 -6.75 -7.97
C ILE A 112 -6.40 -6.10 -7.35
N TRP A 113 -6.58 -4.92 -6.77
CA TRP A 113 -5.53 -4.19 -6.05
C TRP A 113 -5.99 -3.95 -4.63
N ALA A 114 -5.64 -4.89 -3.75
CA ALA A 114 -6.20 -4.92 -2.41
C ALA A 114 -5.21 -4.54 -1.31
N VAL A 115 -5.76 -4.17 -0.17
CA VAL A 115 -5.09 -4.08 1.14
C VAL A 115 -6.06 -4.58 2.22
N ASP A 116 -5.53 -5.03 3.34
CA ASP A 116 -6.32 -5.21 4.56
C ASP A 116 -6.54 -3.81 5.17
N THR A 117 -7.70 -3.19 4.92
CA THR A 117 -7.94 -1.77 5.27
C THR A 117 -8.23 -1.58 6.77
N ASN A 118 -8.67 -2.63 7.44
CA ASN A 118 -9.22 -2.58 8.79
C ASN A 118 -8.50 -3.53 9.78
N ASP A 119 -7.41 -4.18 9.34
CA ASP A 119 -6.61 -5.16 10.06
C ASP A 119 -7.43 -6.38 10.54
N ASP A 120 -8.47 -6.79 9.81
CA ASP A 120 -9.30 -7.97 10.15
C ASP A 120 -8.80 -9.29 9.53
N GLY A 121 -7.74 -9.21 8.70
CA GLY A 121 -7.15 -10.35 8.01
C GLY A 121 -7.85 -10.72 6.72
N GLU A 122 -8.91 -10.01 6.35
CA GLU A 122 -9.52 -10.05 5.03
C GLU A 122 -8.96 -8.93 4.15
N TRP A 123 -8.99 -9.14 2.83
CA TRP A 123 -8.41 -8.20 1.88
C TRP A 123 -9.51 -7.48 1.11
N ASP A 124 -9.42 -6.15 1.08
CA ASP A 124 -10.39 -5.28 0.44
C ASP A 124 -9.83 -4.71 -0.86
N ASP A 125 -10.55 -4.90 -1.96
CA ASP A 125 -10.25 -4.26 -3.25
C ASP A 125 -10.50 -2.76 -3.16
N LEU A 126 -9.56 -1.95 -3.66
CA LEU A 126 -9.67 -0.50 -3.63
C LEU A 126 -10.44 0.07 -4.83
N ASP A 127 -10.62 -0.71 -5.90
CA ASP A 127 -11.43 -0.37 -7.09
C ASP A 127 -12.91 -0.70 -6.85
N ASN A 128 -13.55 0.07 -5.96
CA ASN A 128 -14.92 -0.17 -5.51
C ASN A 128 -15.96 -0.06 -6.63
N ASN A 129 -15.69 0.74 -7.67
CA ASN A 129 -16.62 0.91 -8.77
C ASN A 129 -16.34 -0.05 -9.95
N GLY A 130 -15.21 -0.77 -9.92
CA GLY A 130 -14.81 -1.76 -10.92
C GLY A 130 -14.43 -1.16 -12.27
N ASP A 131 -13.96 0.09 -12.31
CA ASP A 131 -13.60 0.79 -13.55
C ASP A 131 -12.12 0.61 -13.95
N GLY A 132 -11.33 -0.05 -13.09
CA GLY A 132 -9.91 -0.31 -13.27
C GLY A 132 -8.98 0.77 -12.72
N PHE A 133 -9.53 1.84 -12.15
CA PHE A 133 -8.78 2.97 -11.67
C PHE A 133 -9.13 3.26 -10.21
N ILE A 134 -8.17 3.02 -9.31
CA ILE A 134 -8.26 3.51 -7.94
C ILE A 134 -8.21 5.05 -7.95
N ASN A 135 -9.37 5.67 -7.77
CA ASN A 135 -9.55 7.11 -7.89
C ASN A 135 -10.62 7.63 -6.90
N THR A 136 -11.03 8.89 -7.02
CA THR A 136 -11.98 9.50 -6.09
C THR A 136 -13.40 8.91 -6.20
N ASP A 137 -13.74 8.27 -7.30
CA ASP A 137 -15.04 7.66 -7.55
C ASP A 137 -15.23 6.34 -6.76
N ASP A 138 -14.13 5.75 -6.26
CA ASP A 138 -14.15 4.59 -5.37
C ASP A 138 -14.48 4.94 -3.91
N LEU A 139 -14.43 6.23 -3.58
CA LEU A 139 -14.80 6.69 -2.27
C LEU A 139 -16.33 6.58 -2.11
N LEU A 140 -16.78 5.85 -1.08
CA LEU A 140 -18.19 5.86 -0.71
C LEU A 140 -18.65 7.30 -0.46
N ALA A 141 -19.75 7.68 -1.11
CA ALA A 141 -20.24 9.06 -1.05
C ALA A 141 -20.35 9.54 0.40
N LEU A 142 -19.65 10.64 0.71
CA LEU A 142 -19.83 11.35 1.97
C LEU A 142 -21.31 11.70 2.16
N ALA A 143 -21.80 11.67 3.39
CA ALA A 143 -23.14 12.16 3.71
C ALA A 143 -23.33 13.57 3.13
N ALA A 144 -24.38 13.75 2.33
CA ALA A 144 -24.60 14.98 1.58
C ALA A 144 -24.57 16.22 2.49
N GLY A 145 -23.70 17.19 2.17
CA GLY A 145 -23.63 18.50 2.84
C GLY A 145 -22.49 18.68 3.84
N ALA A 146 -21.68 17.67 4.14
CA ALA A 146 -20.43 17.85 4.88
C ALA A 146 -19.29 18.26 3.92
N PRO A 147 -18.48 19.29 4.26
CA PRO A 147 -17.21 19.51 3.57
C PRO A 147 -16.34 18.25 3.70
N PRO A 148 -15.74 17.74 2.61
CA PRO A 148 -14.81 16.62 2.72
C PRO A 148 -13.65 16.99 3.64
N PRO A 149 -13.26 16.12 4.58
CA PRO A 149 -12.06 16.35 5.38
C PRO A 149 -10.82 16.35 4.46
N PRO A 150 -9.71 16.97 4.89
CA PRO A 150 -8.47 17.02 4.08
C PRO A 150 -7.91 15.65 3.71
N VAL A 151 -8.20 14.62 4.52
CA VAL A 151 -7.82 13.22 4.27
C VAL A 151 -9.05 12.35 4.43
N GLN A 152 -9.26 11.44 3.49
CA GLN A 152 -10.32 10.44 3.50
C GLN A 152 -9.73 9.06 3.17
N ALA A 153 -10.18 8.02 3.85
CA ALA A 153 -9.80 6.65 3.55
C ALA A 153 -10.93 5.93 2.78
N MET A 154 -10.55 5.22 1.73
CA MET A 154 -11.39 4.24 1.05
C MET A 154 -11.42 2.97 1.90
N ALA A 155 -12.62 2.50 2.24
CA ALA A 155 -12.79 1.26 2.99
C ALA A 155 -12.51 0.00 2.16
N GLY A 156 -12.40 0.14 0.83
CA GLY A 156 -12.38 -0.98 -0.11
C GLY A 156 -13.64 -1.85 -0.05
N SER A 157 -13.67 -2.87 -0.91
CA SER A 157 -14.71 -3.88 -0.98
C SER A 157 -14.08 -5.25 -0.73
N HIS A 158 -14.58 -5.95 0.29
CA HIS A 158 -14.10 -7.28 0.64
C HIS A 158 -14.07 -8.21 -0.58
N THR A 159 -12.90 -8.76 -0.88
CA THR A 159 -12.67 -9.57 -2.10
C THR A 159 -13.34 -10.95 -2.05
N GLY A 160 -13.62 -11.49 -0.86
CA GLY A 160 -14.11 -12.87 -0.72
C GLY A 160 -13.03 -13.94 -0.96
N ILE A 161 -11.79 -13.52 -1.20
CA ILE A 161 -10.67 -14.40 -1.54
C ILE A 161 -9.81 -14.62 -0.29
N ALA A 162 -9.66 -15.89 0.10
CA ALA A 162 -8.70 -16.25 1.14
C ALA A 162 -7.28 -16.12 0.58
N MET A 163 -6.66 -14.97 0.87
CA MET A 163 -5.33 -14.62 0.38
C MET A 163 -4.28 -14.80 1.48
N HIS A 164 -3.16 -15.43 1.12
CA HIS A 164 -1.99 -15.50 1.98
C HIS A 164 -0.92 -14.51 1.46
N PRO A 165 -0.14 -13.80 2.31
CA PRO A 165 0.87 -12.84 1.82
C PRO A 165 1.92 -13.42 0.87
N GLY A 166 2.12 -14.75 0.90
CA GLY A 166 2.92 -15.50 -0.06
C GLY A 166 2.36 -15.55 -1.49
N ASP A 167 1.10 -15.17 -1.69
CA ASP A 167 0.39 -15.14 -2.98
C ASP A 167 0.60 -13.81 -3.71
N VAL A 168 1.17 -12.79 -3.04
CA VAL A 168 1.47 -11.50 -3.69
C VAL A 168 2.45 -11.68 -4.84
N ARG A 169 2.09 -11.11 -5.99
CA ARG A 169 2.89 -11.14 -7.22
C ARG A 169 3.20 -9.75 -7.77
N ALA A 170 2.51 -8.70 -7.30
CA ALA A 170 2.86 -7.32 -7.64
C ALA A 170 2.49 -6.35 -6.51
N VAL A 171 3.24 -5.25 -6.42
CA VAL A 171 2.97 -4.13 -5.51
C VAL A 171 2.80 -2.86 -6.33
N ARG A 172 1.69 -2.16 -6.13
CA ARG A 172 1.47 -0.80 -6.64
C ARG A 172 1.82 0.19 -5.53
N ILE A 173 2.66 1.16 -5.89
CA ILE A 173 3.28 2.09 -4.96
C ILE A 173 2.95 3.51 -5.39
N TRP A 174 2.44 4.31 -4.46
CA TRP A 174 2.22 5.73 -4.63
C TRP A 174 3.13 6.53 -3.71
N LEU A 175 3.77 7.57 -4.24
CA LEU A 175 4.60 8.51 -3.49
C LEU A 175 4.19 9.94 -3.82
N LEU A 176 3.72 10.69 -2.83
CA LEU A 176 3.40 12.11 -2.97
C LEU A 176 4.56 12.94 -2.43
N ALA A 177 5.37 13.49 -3.31
CA ALA A 177 6.41 14.45 -2.93
C ALA A 177 5.80 15.85 -2.77
N ARG A 178 6.31 16.61 -1.81
CA ARG A 178 5.98 18.03 -1.56
C ARG A 178 7.23 18.87 -1.68
N ALA A 179 7.12 20.08 -2.23
CA ALA A 179 8.22 21.05 -2.18
C ALA A 179 8.58 21.39 -0.73
N SER A 180 9.87 21.65 -0.46
CA SER A 180 10.34 22.02 0.88
C SER A 180 9.98 23.45 1.28
N LEU A 181 9.71 24.33 0.30
CA LEU A 181 9.33 25.72 0.50
C LEU A 181 7.99 26.03 -0.17
N PRO A 182 7.17 26.90 0.44
CA PRO A 182 5.93 27.36 -0.17
C PRO A 182 6.22 28.31 -1.36
N ASP A 183 5.39 28.21 -2.38
CA ASP A 183 5.29 29.15 -3.48
C ASP A 183 4.09 30.06 -3.24
N TRP A 184 4.31 31.24 -2.65
CA TRP A 184 3.24 32.15 -2.23
C TRP A 184 2.33 32.67 -3.35
N HIS A 185 2.72 32.50 -4.62
CA HIS A 185 1.91 32.86 -5.78
C HIS A 185 1.08 31.69 -6.32
N TYR A 186 1.15 30.54 -5.65
CA TYR A 186 0.47 29.32 -6.03
C TYR A 186 -0.28 28.76 -4.83
N THR A 187 -1.58 28.54 -4.98
CA THR A 187 -2.38 27.78 -4.02
C THR A 187 -2.70 26.44 -4.65
N ASN A 188 -2.25 25.37 -4.01
CA ASN A 188 -2.59 24.01 -4.38
C ASN A 188 -3.92 23.64 -3.76
N THR A 189 -4.93 23.39 -4.60
CA THR A 189 -6.23 22.83 -4.20
C THR A 189 -6.45 21.42 -4.76
N GLY A 190 -5.36 20.72 -5.09
CA GLY A 190 -5.40 19.42 -5.72
C GLY A 190 -5.84 18.30 -4.78
N THR A 191 -6.44 17.27 -5.38
CA THR A 191 -6.76 16.00 -4.72
C THR A 191 -5.86 14.91 -5.28
N TYR A 192 -5.27 14.11 -4.40
CA TYR A 192 -4.33 13.03 -4.73
C TYR A 192 -4.83 11.72 -4.14
N VAL A 193 -4.82 10.66 -4.95
CA VAL A 193 -5.23 9.30 -4.52
C VAL A 193 -3.98 8.42 -4.41
N LEU A 194 -3.84 7.71 -3.28
CA LEU A 194 -2.61 7.07 -2.82
C LEU A 194 -2.96 5.73 -2.14
N GLY A 195 -3.11 4.65 -2.90
CA GLY A 195 -3.70 3.42 -2.34
C GLY A 195 -5.06 3.74 -1.73
N GLN A 196 -5.30 3.40 -0.46
CA GLN A 196 -6.58 3.67 0.22
C GLN A 196 -6.82 5.15 0.58
N GLN A 197 -5.80 6.03 0.51
CA GLN A 197 -5.93 7.42 0.98
C GLN A 197 -6.27 8.38 -0.15
N VAL A 198 -7.20 9.30 0.12
CA VAL A 198 -7.55 10.45 -0.72
C VAL A 198 -7.20 11.72 0.04
N VAL A 199 -6.22 12.47 -0.46
CA VAL A 199 -5.67 13.66 0.20
C VAL A 199 -6.02 14.90 -0.63
N THR A 200 -6.82 15.80 -0.06
CA THR A 200 -7.14 17.11 -0.61
C THR A 200 -6.40 18.19 0.16
N VAL A 201 -5.60 18.98 -0.54
CA VAL A 201 -4.77 20.03 0.07
C VAL A 201 -5.35 21.42 -0.23
N ASN A 202 -5.02 22.39 0.63
CA ASN A 202 -5.30 23.80 0.40
C ASN A 202 -4.18 24.65 1.01
N ASP A 203 -3.01 24.62 0.36
CA ASP A 203 -1.80 25.28 0.85
C ASP A 203 -0.96 25.86 -0.29
N HIS A 204 0.20 26.43 0.03
CA HIS A 204 1.09 27.03 -0.97
C HIS A 204 2.20 26.10 -1.45
N PHE A 205 2.07 24.79 -1.26
CA PHE A 205 3.13 23.84 -1.61
C PHE A 205 2.80 23.09 -2.91
N ARG A 206 3.78 23.05 -3.82
CA ARG A 206 3.73 22.20 -5.00
C ARG A 206 3.92 20.75 -4.60
N ARG A 207 3.19 19.85 -5.25
CA ARG A 207 3.26 18.40 -5.03
C ARG A 207 3.31 17.66 -6.35
N GLN A 208 3.94 16.49 -6.33
CA GLN A 208 4.00 15.58 -7.48
C GLN A 208 3.73 14.16 -6.99
N LEU A 209 2.76 13.51 -7.63
CA LEU A 209 2.43 12.12 -7.40
C LEU A 209 3.25 11.24 -8.36
N LEU A 210 3.97 10.28 -7.81
CA LEU A 210 4.55 9.17 -8.55
C LEU A 210 3.74 7.91 -8.25
N GLU A 211 3.45 7.16 -9.29
CA GLU A 211 2.80 5.86 -9.21
C GLU A 211 3.64 4.84 -10.00
N THR A 212 3.87 3.67 -9.41
CA THR A 212 4.63 2.60 -10.07
C THR A 212 4.15 1.23 -9.62
N VAL A 213 4.23 0.25 -10.52
CA VAL A 213 3.96 -1.16 -10.23
C VAL A 213 5.28 -1.92 -10.29
N VAL A 214 5.55 -2.70 -9.25
CA VAL A 214 6.72 -3.57 -9.15
C VAL A 214 6.25 -5.03 -9.11
N ASP A 215 6.59 -5.78 -10.16
CA ASP A 215 6.34 -7.21 -10.20
C ASP A 215 7.28 -7.95 -9.24
N CYS A 216 6.70 -8.72 -8.34
CA CYS A 216 7.39 -9.50 -7.33
C CYS A 216 7.54 -10.97 -7.76
N ARG A 217 8.07 -11.20 -8.96
CA ARG A 217 8.14 -12.52 -9.63
C ARG A 217 8.94 -13.59 -8.88
N ASN A 218 9.78 -13.19 -7.92
CA ASN A 218 10.56 -14.10 -7.10
C ASN A 218 9.96 -14.35 -5.71
N MET A 219 8.86 -13.67 -5.35
CA MET A 219 8.12 -13.96 -4.13
C MET A 219 7.17 -15.12 -4.43
N GLY A 220 7.36 -16.27 -3.79
CA GLY A 220 6.56 -17.49 -4.01
C GLY A 220 7.28 -18.64 -4.72
N LEU A 221 8.53 -18.48 -5.19
CA LEU A 221 9.35 -19.60 -5.66
C LEU A 221 9.89 -20.39 -4.46
N VAL A 222 9.15 -21.41 -4.03
CA VAL A 222 9.69 -22.48 -3.18
C VAL A 222 10.59 -23.39 -4.04
N ARG A 223 11.75 -23.81 -3.49
CA ARG A 223 12.57 -24.83 -4.14
C ARG A 223 11.74 -26.12 -4.26
N GLN A 224 11.56 -26.61 -5.48
CA GLN A 224 11.14 -27.99 -5.71
C GLN A 224 12.29 -28.96 -5.39
#